data_AF-A0A222ZDL5-F1
#
_entry.id   AF-A0A222ZDL5-F1
#
_cell.length_a   1.000
_cell.length_b   1.000
_cell.length_c   1.000
_cell.angle_alpha   90.00
_cell.angle_beta   90.00
_cell.angle_gamma   90.00
#
_symmetry.space_group_name_H-M   'P 1'
#
loop_
_entity.id
_entity.type
_entity.pdbx_description
1 polymer ?
#
loop_
_entity_poly.entity_id
_entity_poly.type
_entity_poly.pdbx_seq_one_letter_code
_entity_poly.pdbx_strand_id
1 'polypeptide(L)'
;MSWERKNAVVTELPPAPSLYRWLCTGVLAFIVGALLFVLHASSKINVLSAINIWAVSFLPIIAWLLIFFVRCYLRLREVKQHLFLQKEAQYSQQQWTQWAERYVAILASAVMLPDHFSARDFGTERVQQYGLSRRLVFPVGKKRDDISTLRLLIGAVENELRDVSAKLPLQITIVSDCPCDRLTDDFFTVWHEYLTQPITPENLRITASLSFSAVEERLKKAELAAELILVMQLSGEENYSDGLAALLLASDDVVRNCGMPYPTSGYPGKGRRQ
;
A
#
# COMPACT_ATOMS: atom_id res chain seq x y z
N MET A 1 5.02 7.84 3.55
CA MET A 1 3.61 8.15 3.81
C MET A 1 3.32 7.97 5.29
N SER A 2 2.66 8.93 5.92
CA SER A 2 2.43 8.97 7.37
C SER A 2 1.17 8.21 7.79
N TRP A 3 1.05 6.94 7.38
CA TRP A 3 -0.07 6.12 7.82
C TRP A 3 0.17 5.61 9.23
N GLU A 4 -0.63 6.06 10.19
CA GLU A 4 -0.56 5.56 11.56
C GLU A 4 -1.11 4.14 11.65
N ARG A 5 -0.20 3.16 11.80
CA ARG A 5 -0.58 1.77 12.01
C ARG A 5 -0.71 1.47 13.50
N LYS A 6 -1.83 0.85 13.87
CA LYS A 6 -1.95 0.14 15.16
C LYS A 6 -1.34 -1.26 15.00
N ASN A 7 -0.17 -1.48 15.59
CA ASN A 7 0.47 -2.78 15.57
C ASN A 7 -0.35 -3.78 16.41
N ALA A 8 -0.52 -4.99 15.90
CA ALA A 8 -1.11 -6.07 16.68
C ALA A 8 -0.19 -6.37 17.87
N VAL A 9 -0.75 -6.33 19.08
CA VAL A 9 -0.02 -6.68 20.30
C VAL A 9 0.16 -8.19 20.30
N VAL A 10 1.36 -8.65 19.96
CA VAL A 10 1.74 -10.06 20.11
C VAL A 10 2.20 -10.24 21.55
N THR A 11 1.33 -10.78 22.39
CA THR A 11 1.69 -11.19 23.75
C THR A 11 2.72 -12.31 23.70
N GLU A 12 3.81 -12.17 24.45
CA GLU A 12 4.85 -13.19 24.54
C GLU A 12 4.31 -14.52 25.06
N LEU A 13 4.72 -15.62 24.44
CA LEU A 13 4.36 -16.95 24.89
C LEU A 13 5.03 -17.24 26.25
N PRO A 14 4.27 -17.64 27.30
CA PRO A 14 4.86 -17.97 28.59
C PRO A 14 5.88 -19.12 28.45
N PRO A 15 6.92 -19.16 29.30
CA PRO A 15 8.00 -20.14 29.20
C PRO A 15 7.46 -21.57 29.26
N ALA A 16 8.09 -22.47 28.51
CA ALA A 16 7.66 -23.87 28.46
C ALA A 16 7.78 -24.51 29.86
N PRO A 17 6.78 -25.32 30.27
CA PRO A 17 6.91 -26.10 31.51
C PRO A 17 8.11 -27.05 31.41
N SER A 18 8.89 -27.14 32.47
CA SER A 18 10.09 -27.98 32.50
C SER A 18 9.72 -29.46 32.45
N LEU A 19 10.03 -30.14 31.34
CA LEU A 19 9.80 -31.58 31.17
C LEU A 19 10.50 -32.41 32.25
N TYR A 20 11.71 -32.01 32.65
CA TYR A 20 12.49 -32.67 33.70
C TYR A 20 11.73 -32.76 35.04
N ARG A 21 11.11 -31.66 35.49
CA ARG A 21 10.34 -31.67 36.75
C ARG A 21 9.14 -32.61 36.68
N TRP A 22 8.46 -32.67 35.53
CA TRP A 22 7.36 -33.61 35.33
C TRP A 22 7.84 -35.06 35.36
N LEU A 23 8.95 -35.38 34.69
CA LEU A 23 9.55 -36.73 34.76
C LEU A 23 9.91 -37.13 36.20
N CYS A 24 10.53 -36.23 36.97
CA CYS A 24 10.82 -36.49 38.39
C CYS A 24 9.56 -36.80 39.21
N THR A 25 8.46 -36.06 39.00
CA THR A 25 7.18 -36.34 39.68
C THR A 25 6.56 -37.67 39.26
N GLY A 26 6.77 -38.11 38.01
CA GLY A 26 6.32 -39.40 37.53
C GLY A 26 7.09 -40.56 38.16
N VAL A 27 8.41 -40.42 38.29
CA VAL A 27 9.25 -41.38 39.03
C VAL A 27 8.80 -41.49 40.49
N LEU A 28 8.52 -40.35 41.14
CA LEU A 28 8.00 -40.35 42.51
C LEU A 28 6.65 -41.05 42.63
N ALA A 29 5.71 -40.78 41.70
CA ALA A 29 4.41 -41.45 41.68
C ALA A 29 4.53 -42.97 41.49
N PHE A 30 5.50 -43.43 40.69
CA PHE A 30 5.82 -44.84 40.54
C PHE A 30 6.35 -45.47 41.84
N ILE A 31 7.29 -44.80 42.52
CA ILE A 31 7.82 -45.25 43.82
C ILE A 31 6.70 -45.36 44.86
N VAL A 32 5.82 -44.35 44.94
CA VAL A 32 4.65 -44.37 45.83
C VAL A 32 3.70 -45.51 45.50
N GLY A 33 3.43 -45.76 44.21
CA GLY A 33 2.63 -46.91 43.77
C GLY A 33 3.25 -48.25 44.18
N ALA A 34 4.57 -48.41 44.04
CA ALA A 34 5.30 -49.61 44.46
C ALA A 34 5.27 -49.79 45.99
N LEU A 35 5.44 -48.72 46.76
CA LEU A 35 5.34 -48.77 48.23
C LEU A 35 3.92 -49.15 48.68
N LEU A 36 2.88 -48.60 48.04
CA LEU A 36 1.49 -48.97 48.30
C LEU A 36 1.22 -50.44 47.98
N PHE A 37 1.80 -50.95 46.89
CA PHE A 37 1.71 -52.37 46.53
C PHE A 37 2.32 -53.27 47.61
N VAL A 38 3.55 -52.97 48.05
CA VAL A 38 4.24 -53.75 49.11
C VAL A 38 3.48 -53.67 50.43
N LEU A 39 2.97 -52.49 50.78
CA LEU A 39 2.21 -52.27 52.01
C LEU A 39 0.89 -53.06 52.00
N HIS A 40 0.19 -53.06 50.88
CA HIS A 40 -1.05 -53.84 50.67
C HIS A 40 -0.78 -55.35 50.71
N ALA A 41 0.23 -55.83 49.98
CA ALA A 41 0.64 -57.23 49.96
C ALA A 41 1.09 -57.75 51.34
N SER A 42 1.63 -56.87 52.19
CA SER A 42 2.04 -57.22 53.55
C SER A 42 0.89 -57.34 54.56
N SER A 43 -0.36 -57.03 54.17
CA SER A 43 -1.58 -57.07 54.99
C SER A 43 -1.48 -56.34 56.34
N LYS A 44 -0.56 -55.37 56.48
CA LYS A 44 -0.31 -54.65 57.74
C LYS A 44 -1.42 -53.65 58.10
N ILE A 45 -2.30 -53.29 57.15
CA ILE A 45 -3.35 -52.29 57.33
C ILE A 45 -4.70 -52.87 56.86
N ASN A 46 -5.59 -53.19 57.82
CA ASN A 46 -6.90 -53.81 57.57
C ASN A 46 -7.83 -53.01 56.64
N VAL A 47 -7.64 -51.68 56.55
CA VAL A 47 -8.46 -50.81 55.69
C VAL A 47 -8.06 -50.93 54.21
N LEU A 48 -6.78 -51.11 53.92
CA LEU A 48 -6.27 -51.24 52.55
C LEU A 48 -6.58 -52.62 51.96
N SER A 49 -6.54 -53.67 52.78
CA SER A 49 -6.78 -55.06 52.36
C SER A 49 -8.20 -55.34 51.87
N ALA A 50 -9.17 -54.48 52.19
CA ALA A 50 -10.55 -54.57 51.70
C ALA A 50 -10.71 -54.13 50.23
N ILE A 51 -9.72 -53.43 49.66
CA ILE A 51 -9.74 -52.87 48.30
C ILE A 51 -8.80 -53.67 47.40
N ASN A 52 -9.12 -53.77 46.10
CA ASN A 52 -8.27 -54.42 45.11
C ASN A 52 -6.85 -53.82 45.08
N ILE A 53 -5.83 -54.67 45.25
CA ILE A 53 -4.40 -54.32 45.27
C ILE A 53 -3.95 -53.53 44.02
N TRP A 54 -4.45 -53.91 42.85
CA TRP A 54 -4.11 -53.26 41.59
C TRP A 54 -4.68 -51.85 41.53
N ALA A 55 -5.91 -51.65 42.02
CA ALA A 55 -6.55 -50.34 42.01
C ALA A 55 -5.80 -49.35 42.91
N VAL A 56 -5.40 -49.76 44.11
CA VAL A 56 -4.66 -48.90 45.06
C VAL A 56 -3.27 -48.56 44.52
N SER A 57 -2.59 -49.52 43.91
CA SER A 57 -1.20 -49.35 43.45
C SER A 57 -1.10 -48.52 42.17
N PHE A 58 -2.07 -48.64 41.25
CA PHE A 58 -2.07 -47.87 39.99
C PHE A 58 -2.65 -46.47 40.13
N LEU A 59 -3.46 -46.18 41.15
CA LEU A 59 -4.08 -44.88 41.37
C LEU A 59 -3.10 -43.69 41.29
N PRO A 60 -1.93 -43.67 41.97
CA PRO A 60 -0.99 -42.55 41.87
C PRO A 60 -0.40 -42.37 40.47
N ILE A 61 -0.17 -43.46 39.74
CA ILE A 61 0.38 -43.44 38.38
C ILE A 61 -0.68 -42.89 37.41
N ILE A 62 -1.92 -43.36 37.51
CA ILE A 62 -3.04 -42.91 36.69
C ILE A 62 -3.34 -41.43 36.96
N ALA A 63 -3.38 -41.02 38.23
CA ALA A 63 -3.61 -39.62 38.61
C ALA A 63 -2.51 -38.70 38.05
N TRP A 64 -1.24 -39.10 38.16
CA TRP A 64 -0.13 -38.36 37.58
C TRP A 64 -0.25 -38.23 36.05
N LEU A 65 -0.55 -39.32 35.35
CA LEU A 65 -0.76 -39.31 33.90
C LEU A 65 -1.88 -38.36 33.49
N LEU A 66 -3.04 -38.40 34.16
CA LEU A 66 -4.17 -37.52 33.86
C LEU A 66 -3.79 -36.04 34.02
N ILE A 67 -3.12 -35.69 35.12
CA ILE A 67 -2.66 -34.31 35.36
C ILE A 67 -1.66 -33.88 34.27
N PHE A 68 -0.72 -34.76 33.91
CA PHE A 68 0.25 -34.50 32.84
C PHE A 68 -0.44 -34.27 31.49
N PHE A 69 -1.40 -35.12 31.11
CA PHE A 69 -2.16 -34.97 29.86
C PHE A 69 -2.97 -33.67 29.82
N VAL A 70 -3.65 -33.31 30.92
CA VAL A 70 -4.38 -32.04 31.02
C VAL A 70 -3.44 -30.84 30.82
N ARG A 71 -2.25 -30.86 31.46
CA ARG A 71 -1.27 -29.78 31.30
C ARG A 71 -0.69 -29.72 29.89
N CYS A 72 -0.40 -30.85 29.26
CA CYS A 72 0.01 -30.92 27.86
C CYS A 72 -1.07 -30.37 26.93
N TYR A 73 -2.35 -30.70 27.18
CA TYR A 73 -3.47 -30.19 26.40
C TYR A 73 -3.61 -28.66 26.52
N LEU A 74 -3.57 -28.12 27.74
CA LEU A 74 -3.63 -26.67 27.97
C LEU A 74 -2.48 -25.94 27.29
N ARG A 75 -1.25 -26.48 27.41
CA ARG A 75 -0.08 -25.91 26.74
C ARG A 75 -0.23 -25.96 25.21
N LEU A 76 -0.69 -27.07 24.66
CA LEU A 76 -0.91 -27.19 23.22
C LEU A 76 -1.93 -26.16 22.72
N ARG A 77 -2.97 -25.89 23.50
CA ARG A 77 -3.96 -24.83 23.20
C ARG A 77 -3.32 -23.44 23.19
N GLU A 78 -2.53 -23.09 24.20
CA GLU A 78 -1.80 -21.81 24.27
C GLU A 78 -0.85 -21.64 23.08
N VAL A 79 -0.07 -22.67 22.76
CA VAL A 79 0.86 -22.66 21.62
C VAL A 79 0.12 -22.45 20.30
N LYS A 80 -0.99 -23.17 20.09
CA LYS A 80 -1.83 -23.00 18.90
C LYS A 80 -2.39 -21.59 18.78
N GLN A 81 -2.86 -21.02 19.89
CA GLN A 81 -3.39 -19.65 19.91
C GLN A 81 -2.30 -18.62 19.57
N HIS A 82 -1.12 -18.74 20.17
CA HIS A 82 -0.01 -17.84 19.85
C HIS A 82 0.42 -17.97 18.39
N LEU A 83 0.55 -19.20 17.87
CA LEU A 83 0.91 -19.44 16.48
C LEU A 83 -0.14 -18.87 15.51
N PHE A 84 -1.43 -18.97 15.86
CA PHE A 84 -2.50 -18.35 15.11
C PHE A 84 -2.35 -16.81 15.10
N LEU A 85 -2.18 -16.18 16.26
CA LEU A 85 -2.01 -14.74 16.38
C LEU A 85 -0.76 -14.23 15.63
N GLN A 86 0.34 -15.00 15.66
CA GLN A 86 1.55 -14.66 14.93
C GLN A 86 1.34 -14.74 13.41
N LYS A 87 0.63 -15.77 12.92
CA LYS A 87 0.28 -15.90 11.50
C LYS A 87 -0.65 -14.77 11.07
N GLU A 88 -1.64 -14.42 11.87
CA GLU A 88 -2.57 -13.33 11.60
C GLU A 88 -1.83 -11.97 11.57
N ALA A 89 -0.89 -11.76 12.49
CA ALA A 89 -0.04 -10.57 12.50
C ALA A 89 0.84 -10.48 11.23
N GLN A 90 1.40 -11.59 10.77
CA GLN A 90 2.18 -11.64 9.53
C GLN A 90 1.29 -11.42 8.29
N TYR A 91 0.13 -12.06 8.24
CA TYR A 91 -0.82 -11.89 7.15
C TYR A 91 -1.32 -10.45 7.06
N SER A 92 -1.73 -9.86 8.18
CA SER A 92 -2.11 -8.44 8.23
C SER A 92 -0.97 -7.51 7.84
N GLN A 93 0.29 -7.83 8.19
CA GLN A 93 1.45 -7.08 7.72
C GLN A 93 1.59 -7.15 6.20
N GLN A 94 1.45 -8.33 5.60
CA GLN A 94 1.54 -8.49 4.15
C GLN A 94 0.44 -7.71 3.43
N GLN A 95 -0.80 -7.85 3.90
CA GLN A 95 -1.95 -7.13 3.34
C GLN A 95 -1.79 -5.61 3.51
N TRP A 96 -1.31 -5.15 4.67
CA TRP A 96 -1.03 -3.73 4.88
C TRP A 96 0.09 -3.23 3.98
N THR A 97 1.14 -4.02 3.76
CA THR A 97 2.25 -3.64 2.88
C THR A 97 1.78 -3.54 1.44
N GLN A 98 1.00 -4.51 0.96
CA GLN A 98 0.39 -4.48 -0.38
C GLN A 98 -0.54 -3.26 -0.55
N TRP A 99 -1.36 -2.96 0.45
CA TRP A 99 -2.23 -1.78 0.43
C TRP A 99 -1.44 -0.46 0.53
N ALA A 100 -0.34 -0.42 1.29
CA ALA A 100 0.47 0.78 1.49
C ALA A 100 1.42 1.04 0.31
N GLU A 101 1.72 0.03 -0.50
CA GLU A 101 2.51 0.14 -1.74
C GLU A 101 1.74 0.78 -2.89
N ARG A 102 0.53 1.30 -2.65
CA ARG A 102 -0.26 2.00 -3.66
C ARG A 102 0.46 3.23 -4.19
N TYR A 103 0.43 3.37 -5.51
CA TYR A 103 1.03 4.48 -6.23
C TYR A 103 0.07 5.02 -7.30
N VAL A 104 0.28 6.28 -7.67
CA VAL A 104 -0.31 6.86 -8.87
C VAL A 104 0.69 6.68 -10.00
N ALA A 105 0.27 5.99 -11.06
CA ALA A 105 1.04 5.85 -12.28
C ALA A 105 0.85 7.07 -13.18
N ILE A 106 1.95 7.54 -13.77
CA ILE A 106 1.93 8.52 -14.85
C ILE A 106 1.89 7.73 -16.16
N LEU A 107 0.76 7.78 -16.86
CA LEU A 107 0.54 7.09 -18.13
C LEU A 107 1.11 7.86 -19.31
N ALA A 108 0.96 9.18 -19.28
CA ALA A 108 1.55 10.10 -20.24
C ALA A 108 1.92 11.41 -19.54
N SER A 109 3.00 12.02 -20.00
CA SER A 109 3.41 13.33 -19.51
C SER A 109 4.09 14.13 -20.62
N ALA A 110 3.70 15.39 -20.73
CA ALA A 110 4.40 16.37 -21.54
C ALA A 110 4.69 17.60 -20.67
N VAL A 111 5.92 18.09 -20.70
CA VAL A 111 6.32 19.31 -20.00
C VAL A 111 7.01 20.21 -21.00
N MET A 112 6.50 21.43 -21.17
CA MET A 112 7.08 22.44 -22.03
C MET A 112 7.52 23.63 -21.19
N LEU A 113 8.83 23.85 -21.20
CA LEU A 113 9.48 24.96 -20.53
C LEU A 113 10.13 25.89 -21.56
N PRO A 114 10.38 27.16 -21.20
CA PRO A 114 11.08 28.11 -22.04
C PRO A 114 12.45 27.57 -22.50
N ASP A 115 12.94 28.11 -23.62
CA ASP A 115 14.26 27.76 -24.18
C ASP A 115 14.44 26.26 -24.49
N HIS A 116 13.32 25.57 -24.78
CA HIS A 116 13.26 24.11 -25.03
C HIS A 116 13.92 23.29 -23.92
N PHE A 117 13.85 23.78 -22.67
CA PHE A 117 14.44 23.08 -21.54
C PHE A 117 13.64 21.81 -21.24
N SER A 118 14.34 20.68 -21.16
CA SER A 118 13.75 19.39 -20.81
C SER A 118 14.45 18.78 -19.60
N ALA A 119 13.83 17.78 -18.98
CA ALA A 119 14.46 17.05 -17.88
C ALA A 119 15.78 16.35 -18.29
N ARG A 120 16.03 16.15 -19.59
CA ARG A 120 17.31 15.57 -20.09
C ARG A 120 18.46 16.57 -20.05
N ASP A 121 18.16 17.86 -20.01
CA ASP A 121 19.16 18.92 -19.96
C ASP A 121 19.69 19.17 -18.55
N PHE A 122 19.13 18.52 -17.53
CA PHE A 122 19.63 18.60 -16.15
C PHE A 122 21.10 18.15 -16.07
N GLY A 123 21.96 19.02 -15.53
CA GLY A 123 23.39 18.75 -15.37
C GLY A 123 24.26 19.17 -16.56
N THR A 124 23.67 19.70 -17.64
CA THR A 124 24.44 20.34 -18.71
C THR A 124 24.85 21.76 -18.32
N GLU A 125 26.09 22.15 -18.61
CA GLU A 125 26.54 23.52 -18.40
C GLU A 125 25.75 24.47 -19.32
N ARG A 126 24.96 25.34 -18.72
CA ARG A 126 24.21 26.40 -19.39
C ARG A 126 24.53 27.73 -18.74
N VAL A 127 24.34 28.81 -19.50
CA VAL A 127 24.49 30.17 -18.99
C VAL A 127 23.51 30.36 -17.83
N GLN A 128 24.04 30.83 -16.71
CA GLN A 128 23.28 31.06 -15.49
C GLN A 128 22.35 32.28 -15.68
N GLN A 129 21.05 32.09 -15.46
CA GLN A 129 20.00 33.09 -15.77
C GLN A 129 19.17 33.44 -14.53
N TYR A 130 19.83 33.66 -13.39
CA TYR A 130 19.13 33.97 -12.14
C TYR A 130 18.31 35.26 -12.23
N GLY A 131 17.10 35.24 -11.65
CA GLY A 131 16.22 36.40 -11.56
C GLY A 131 15.56 36.81 -12.88
N LEU A 132 15.73 36.04 -13.97
CA LEU A 132 15.10 36.31 -15.26
C LEU A 132 13.87 35.42 -15.47
N SER A 133 12.69 36.02 -15.54
CA SER A 133 11.47 35.32 -15.99
C SER A 133 11.56 35.05 -17.49
N ARG A 134 11.37 33.80 -17.92
CA ARG A 134 11.42 33.38 -19.32
C ARG A 134 10.01 33.06 -19.83
N ARG A 135 9.77 33.33 -21.11
CA ARG A 135 8.46 33.12 -21.75
C ARG A 135 8.52 32.00 -22.77
N LEU A 136 7.42 31.31 -22.93
CA LEU A 136 7.27 30.36 -24.03
C LEU A 136 7.18 31.12 -25.35
N VAL A 137 8.02 30.75 -26.31
CA VAL A 137 8.02 31.34 -27.64
C VAL A 137 6.97 30.63 -28.48
N PHE A 138 5.92 31.37 -28.83
CA PHE A 138 4.92 30.91 -29.78
C PHE A 138 5.32 31.30 -31.21
N PRO A 139 4.87 30.57 -32.25
CA PRO A 139 5.18 30.89 -33.64
C PRO A 139 4.86 32.35 -33.99
N VAL A 140 5.80 33.02 -34.66
CA VAL A 140 5.72 34.45 -35.02
C VAL A 140 4.39 34.75 -35.74
N GLY A 141 3.65 35.73 -35.23
CA GLY A 141 2.38 36.19 -35.83
C GLY A 141 1.11 35.60 -35.23
N LYS A 142 1.19 34.59 -34.35
CA LYS A 142 0.04 34.12 -33.57
C LYS A 142 0.03 34.79 -32.19
N LYS A 143 -1.09 35.45 -31.85
CA LYS A 143 -1.33 35.88 -30.46
C LYS A 143 -1.45 34.63 -29.59
N ARG A 144 -0.84 34.71 -28.42
CA ARG A 144 -1.02 33.72 -27.35
C ARG A 144 -2.49 33.71 -26.94
N ASP A 145 -3.12 32.55 -27.09
CA ASP A 145 -4.54 32.33 -26.80
C ASP A 145 -4.70 31.00 -26.06
N ASP A 146 -5.70 30.91 -25.19
CA ASP A 146 -5.91 29.76 -24.31
C ASP A 146 -6.25 28.52 -25.15
N ILE A 147 -7.06 28.67 -26.20
CA ILE A 147 -7.39 27.62 -27.17
C ILE A 147 -6.11 27.03 -27.78
N SER A 148 -5.18 27.89 -28.22
CA SER A 148 -3.93 27.42 -28.85
C SER A 148 -3.02 26.67 -27.87
N THR A 149 -3.03 27.08 -26.60
CA THR A 149 -2.28 26.45 -25.52
C THR A 149 -2.87 25.09 -25.16
N LEU A 150 -4.19 25.01 -25.05
CA LEU A 150 -4.93 23.78 -24.77
C LEU A 150 -4.75 22.74 -25.88
N ARG A 151 -4.77 23.16 -27.16
CA ARG A 151 -4.46 22.27 -28.30
C ARG A 151 -3.07 21.66 -28.17
N LEU A 152 -2.09 22.48 -27.80
CA LEU A 152 -0.71 22.02 -27.64
C LEU A 152 -0.55 21.05 -26.47
N LEU A 153 -1.24 21.28 -25.35
CA LEU A 153 -1.24 20.38 -24.20
C LEU A 153 -1.95 19.04 -24.47
N ILE A 154 -3.18 19.08 -25.02
CA ILE A 154 -3.97 17.89 -25.31
C ILE A 154 -3.30 17.08 -26.42
N GLY A 155 -2.83 17.73 -27.48
CA GLY A 155 -2.12 17.09 -28.58
C GLY A 155 -0.84 16.38 -28.15
N ALA A 156 -0.18 16.84 -27.07
CA ALA A 156 1.05 16.21 -26.59
C ALA A 156 0.83 14.85 -25.90
N VAL A 157 -0.40 14.57 -25.44
CA VAL A 157 -0.77 13.32 -24.75
C VAL A 157 -1.91 12.58 -25.47
N GLU A 158 -2.23 12.97 -26.71
CA GLU A 158 -3.44 12.54 -27.43
C GLU A 158 -3.57 11.02 -27.54
N ASN A 159 -2.48 10.33 -27.90
CA ASN A 159 -2.50 8.90 -28.18
C ASN A 159 -2.90 8.11 -26.92
N GLU A 160 -2.19 8.33 -25.82
CA GLU A 160 -2.44 7.69 -24.54
C GLU A 160 -3.78 8.14 -23.95
N LEU A 161 -4.14 9.41 -24.13
CA LEU A 161 -5.42 9.95 -23.67
C LEU A 161 -6.59 9.24 -24.35
N ARG A 162 -6.52 8.99 -25.66
CA ARG A 162 -7.55 8.27 -26.44
C ARG A 162 -7.69 6.82 -25.98
N ASP A 163 -6.58 6.15 -25.70
CA ASP A 163 -6.58 4.78 -25.20
C ASP A 163 -7.18 4.67 -23.80
N VAL A 164 -6.87 5.64 -22.93
CA VAL A 164 -7.37 5.70 -21.56
C VAL A 164 -8.85 6.04 -21.53
N SER A 165 -9.28 7.03 -22.33
CA SER A 165 -10.67 7.49 -22.38
C SER A 165 -11.62 6.41 -22.87
N ALA A 166 -11.16 5.49 -23.74
CA ALA A 166 -11.94 4.34 -24.18
C ALA A 166 -12.19 3.30 -23.07
N LYS A 167 -11.37 3.27 -22.02
CA LYS A 167 -11.41 2.24 -20.97
C LYS A 167 -11.90 2.74 -19.62
N LEU A 168 -11.73 4.03 -19.34
CA LEU A 168 -11.95 4.62 -18.03
C LEU A 168 -12.67 5.96 -18.11
N PRO A 169 -13.48 6.30 -17.09
CA PRO A 169 -13.96 7.66 -16.94
C PRO A 169 -12.77 8.60 -16.68
N LEU A 170 -12.85 9.80 -17.25
CA LEU A 170 -11.84 10.84 -17.14
C LEU A 170 -12.32 11.99 -16.25
N GLN A 171 -11.51 12.34 -15.27
CA GLN A 171 -11.58 13.61 -14.55
C GLN A 171 -10.50 14.54 -15.10
N ILE A 172 -10.83 15.81 -15.30
CA ILE A 172 -9.90 16.79 -15.86
C ILE A 172 -9.72 17.93 -14.87
N THR A 173 -8.47 18.22 -14.54
CA THR A 173 -8.10 19.33 -13.68
C THR A 173 -7.22 20.30 -14.46
N ILE A 174 -7.70 21.52 -14.69
CA ILE A 174 -6.88 22.60 -15.26
C ILE A 174 -6.37 23.47 -14.11
N VAL A 175 -5.06 23.53 -13.97
CA VAL A 175 -4.35 24.40 -13.02
C VAL A 175 -3.86 25.62 -13.78
N SER A 176 -4.52 26.76 -13.61
CA SER A 176 -4.17 28.00 -14.29
C SER A 176 -3.92 29.11 -13.28
N ASP A 177 -2.92 29.94 -13.51
CA ASP A 177 -2.68 31.12 -12.68
C ASP A 177 -3.75 32.22 -12.80
N CYS A 178 -4.51 32.21 -13.90
CA CYS A 178 -5.63 33.11 -14.13
C CYS A 178 -6.90 32.29 -14.46
N PRO A 179 -7.53 31.64 -13.46
CA PRO A 179 -8.73 30.84 -13.69
C PRO A 179 -9.89 31.76 -14.09
N CYS A 180 -10.53 31.47 -15.21
CA CYS A 180 -11.70 32.22 -15.69
C CYS A 180 -12.71 31.29 -16.35
N ASP A 181 -13.99 31.69 -16.36
CA ASP A 181 -15.07 30.87 -16.91
C ASP A 181 -14.90 30.61 -18.41
N ARG A 182 -14.32 31.58 -19.14
CA ARG A 182 -14.02 31.47 -20.58
C ARG A 182 -13.10 30.29 -20.90
N LEU A 183 -12.18 29.94 -19.99
CA LEU A 183 -11.28 28.80 -20.15
C LEU A 183 -12.04 27.46 -20.22
N THR A 184 -13.22 27.40 -19.61
CA THR A 184 -14.13 26.24 -19.66
C THR A 184 -14.66 26.04 -21.08
N ASP A 185 -15.17 27.11 -21.68
CA ASP A 185 -15.73 27.09 -23.04
C ASP A 185 -14.63 26.80 -24.08
N ASP A 186 -13.46 27.42 -23.91
CA ASP A 186 -12.28 27.20 -24.74
C ASP A 186 -11.81 25.74 -24.63
N PHE A 187 -11.81 25.17 -23.43
CA PHE A 187 -11.50 23.75 -23.23
C PHE A 187 -12.48 22.82 -23.94
N PHE A 188 -13.79 23.01 -23.76
CA PHE A 188 -14.77 22.15 -24.44
C PHE A 188 -14.67 22.26 -25.96
N THR A 189 -14.42 23.45 -26.48
CA THR A 189 -14.19 23.67 -27.92
C THR A 189 -13.01 22.83 -28.41
N VAL A 190 -11.87 22.88 -27.73
CA VAL A 190 -10.68 22.10 -28.10
C VAL A 190 -10.88 20.61 -27.88
N TRP A 191 -11.54 20.21 -26.81
CA TRP A 191 -11.75 18.80 -26.45
C TRP A 191 -12.43 18.02 -27.59
N HIS A 192 -13.47 18.60 -28.19
CA HIS A 192 -14.22 17.99 -29.27
C HIS A 192 -13.41 17.84 -30.57
N GLU A 193 -12.31 18.58 -30.74
CA GLU A 193 -11.40 18.44 -31.88
C GLU A 193 -10.57 17.15 -31.78
N TYR A 194 -10.18 16.75 -30.57
CA TYR A 194 -9.31 15.59 -30.33
C TYR A 194 -10.10 14.32 -30.01
N LEU A 195 -11.18 14.44 -29.25
CA LEU A 195 -11.92 13.31 -28.71
C LEU A 195 -13.43 13.46 -28.96
N THR A 196 -14.03 12.40 -29.47
CA THR A 196 -15.47 12.34 -29.77
C THR A 196 -16.33 11.98 -28.55
N GLN A 197 -15.69 11.64 -27.43
CA GLN A 197 -16.40 11.22 -26.23
C GLN A 197 -16.91 12.44 -25.46
N PRO A 198 -18.22 12.49 -25.15
CA PRO A 198 -18.80 13.61 -24.43
C PRO A 198 -18.28 13.62 -22.99
N ILE A 199 -17.84 14.78 -22.53
CA ILE A 199 -17.46 15.03 -21.15
C ILE A 199 -18.48 15.95 -20.52
N THR A 200 -18.90 15.61 -19.30
CA THR A 200 -19.79 16.46 -18.51
C THR A 200 -18.99 17.59 -17.86
N PRO A 201 -19.57 18.81 -17.75
CA PRO A 201 -18.96 19.92 -17.02
C PRO A 201 -18.53 19.56 -15.59
N GLU A 202 -19.23 18.64 -14.94
CA GLU A 202 -18.91 18.16 -13.59
C GLU A 202 -17.57 17.43 -13.49
N ASN A 203 -17.06 16.88 -14.60
CA ASN A 203 -15.77 16.20 -14.65
C ASN A 203 -14.61 17.17 -14.86
N LEU A 204 -14.89 18.44 -15.15
CA LEU A 204 -13.89 19.48 -15.37
C LEU A 204 -13.78 20.36 -14.12
N ARG A 205 -12.56 20.48 -13.61
CA ARG A 205 -12.23 21.37 -12.49
C ARG A 205 -11.16 22.36 -12.91
N ILE A 206 -11.42 23.65 -12.73
CA ILE A 206 -10.43 24.71 -12.93
C ILE A 206 -10.03 25.25 -11.56
N THR A 207 -8.73 25.31 -11.29
CA THR A 207 -8.17 25.76 -10.00
C THR A 207 -6.90 26.57 -10.19
N ALA A 208 -6.61 27.48 -9.25
CA ALA A 208 -5.37 28.24 -9.23
C ALA A 208 -4.17 27.41 -8.73
N SER A 209 -4.43 26.36 -7.96
CA SER A 209 -3.38 25.50 -7.40
C SER A 209 -3.89 24.09 -7.14
N LEU A 210 -2.97 23.14 -7.10
CA LEU A 210 -3.22 21.75 -6.74
C LEU A 210 -2.48 21.42 -5.44
N SER A 211 -3.21 21.00 -4.42
CA SER A 211 -2.59 20.62 -3.14
C SER A 211 -2.05 19.19 -3.19
N PHE A 212 -0.92 18.95 -2.54
CA PHE A 212 -0.41 17.59 -2.34
C PHE A 212 -1.39 16.71 -1.55
N SER A 213 -2.21 17.31 -0.68
CA SER A 213 -3.27 16.59 0.03
C SER A 213 -4.31 15.99 -0.91
N ALA A 214 -4.59 16.60 -2.07
CA ALA A 214 -5.55 16.06 -3.03
C ALA A 214 -5.04 14.74 -3.64
N VAL A 215 -3.74 14.67 -3.95
CA VAL A 215 -3.08 13.46 -4.43
C VAL A 215 -3.07 12.38 -3.35
N GLU A 216 -2.84 12.75 -2.08
CA GLU A 216 -2.90 11.82 -0.96
C GLU A 216 -4.31 11.25 -0.76
N GLU A 217 -5.35 12.09 -0.80
CA GLU A 217 -6.75 11.65 -0.72
C GLU A 217 -7.13 10.73 -1.89
N ARG A 218 -6.60 10.99 -3.08
CA ARG A 218 -6.77 10.09 -4.23
C ARG A 218 -6.07 8.75 -4.01
N LEU A 219 -4.90 8.73 -3.38
CA LEU A 219 -4.24 7.49 -2.98
C LEU A 219 -5.00 6.74 -1.87
N LYS A 220 -5.77 7.44 -1.02
CA LYS A 220 -6.70 6.82 -0.05
C LYS A 220 -7.87 6.14 -0.75
N LYS A 221 -8.44 6.80 -1.75
CA LYS A 221 -9.66 6.36 -2.42
C LYS A 221 -9.35 5.48 -3.62
N ALA A 222 -9.94 4.29 -3.70
CA ALA A 222 -9.88 3.47 -4.91
C ALA A 222 -10.83 4.03 -5.96
N GLU A 223 -10.45 5.14 -6.60
CA GLU A 223 -11.21 5.72 -7.70
C GLU A 223 -10.88 4.99 -9.01
N LEU A 224 -11.89 4.36 -9.60
CA LEU A 224 -11.81 3.72 -10.92
C LEU A 224 -11.90 4.78 -12.04
N ALA A 225 -11.05 5.80 -11.99
CA ALA A 225 -11.04 6.90 -12.96
C ALA A 225 -9.60 7.32 -13.27
N ALA A 226 -9.36 7.74 -14.51
CA ALA A 226 -8.12 8.43 -14.87
C ALA A 226 -8.28 9.94 -14.63
N GLU A 227 -7.17 10.61 -14.32
CA GLU A 227 -7.12 12.06 -14.13
C GLU A 227 -6.16 12.68 -15.14
N LEU A 228 -6.64 13.67 -15.89
CA LEU A 228 -5.82 14.51 -16.75
C LEU A 228 -5.60 15.86 -16.05
N ILE A 229 -4.36 16.16 -15.72
CA ILE A 229 -3.96 17.44 -15.13
C ILE A 229 -3.28 18.28 -16.21
N LEU A 230 -3.85 19.44 -16.49
CA LEU A 230 -3.29 20.43 -17.42
C LEU A 230 -2.81 21.63 -16.61
N VAL A 231 -1.52 21.95 -16.68
CA VAL A 231 -0.92 23.08 -15.99
C VAL A 231 -0.63 24.19 -16.99
N MET A 232 -1.18 25.37 -16.71
CA MET A 232 -1.04 26.59 -17.49
C MET A 232 -0.49 27.70 -16.60
N GLN A 233 0.82 27.78 -16.49
CA GLN A 233 1.51 28.83 -15.75
C GLN A 233 2.09 29.82 -16.75
N LEU A 234 1.41 30.93 -16.95
CA LEU A 234 1.51 31.72 -18.16
C LEU A 234 1.38 33.22 -17.88
N SER A 235 0.67 33.62 -16.83
CA SER A 235 0.34 34.99 -16.42
C SER A 235 1.27 35.54 -15.33
N GLY A 236 2.50 35.02 -15.23
CA GLY A 236 3.40 35.34 -14.12
C GLY A 236 4.12 36.66 -14.16
N GLU A 237 4.16 37.30 -15.33
CA GLU A 237 4.99 38.49 -15.56
C GLU A 237 6.40 38.28 -14.97
N GLU A 238 7.03 39.31 -14.42
CA GLU A 238 8.40 39.19 -13.92
C GLU A 238 8.56 38.27 -12.68
N ASN A 239 7.46 37.80 -12.09
CA ASN A 239 7.49 36.98 -10.87
C ASN A 239 7.92 35.54 -11.13
N TYR A 240 7.60 34.98 -12.30
CA TYR A 240 8.00 33.62 -12.67
C TYR A 240 8.00 33.38 -14.18
N SER A 241 8.74 32.36 -14.58
CA SER A 241 8.81 31.86 -15.95
C SER A 241 7.55 31.09 -16.34
N ASP A 242 7.21 31.14 -17.62
CA ASP A 242 6.12 30.35 -18.18
C ASP A 242 6.42 28.85 -18.05
N GLY A 243 5.38 28.04 -17.92
CA GLY A 243 5.45 26.59 -17.83
C GLY A 243 4.13 25.96 -18.23
N LEU A 244 4.22 24.95 -19.08
CA LEU A 244 3.08 24.14 -19.50
C LEU A 244 3.34 22.68 -19.16
N ALA A 245 2.34 21.99 -18.66
CA ALA A 245 2.43 20.54 -18.47
C ALA A 245 1.08 19.87 -18.71
N ALA A 246 1.12 18.66 -19.26
CA ALA A 246 0.02 17.73 -19.32
C ALA A 246 0.45 16.45 -18.61
N LEU A 247 -0.33 15.97 -17.66
CA LEU A 247 -0.08 14.74 -16.90
C LEU A 247 -1.34 13.88 -16.92
N LEU A 248 -1.23 12.67 -17.45
CA LEU A 248 -2.29 11.68 -17.43
C LEU A 248 -1.97 10.63 -16.36
N LEU A 249 -2.83 10.54 -15.36
CA LEU A 249 -2.60 9.80 -14.13
C LEU A 249 -3.68 8.74 -13.91
N ALA A 250 -3.28 7.58 -13.39
CA ALA A 250 -4.20 6.54 -12.94
C ALA A 250 -3.66 5.82 -11.71
N SER A 251 -4.54 5.36 -10.82
CA SER A 251 -4.12 4.54 -9.68
C SER A 251 -3.63 3.17 -10.15
N ASP A 252 -2.68 2.60 -9.42
CA ASP A 252 -2.07 1.30 -9.70
C ASP A 252 -3.07 0.15 -9.92
N ASP A 253 -4.12 0.07 -9.10
CA ASP A 253 -5.19 -0.92 -9.22
C ASP A 253 -5.86 -0.85 -10.61
N VAL A 254 -6.07 0.37 -11.11
CA VAL A 254 -6.72 0.64 -12.38
C VAL A 254 -5.81 0.27 -13.55
N VAL A 255 -4.53 0.66 -13.47
CA VAL A 255 -3.52 0.34 -14.48
C VAL A 255 -3.37 -1.18 -14.65
N ARG A 256 -3.35 -1.93 -13.53
CA ARG A 256 -3.27 -3.39 -13.53
C ARG A 256 -4.53 -4.04 -14.13
N ASN A 257 -5.71 -3.59 -13.72
CA ASN A 257 -6.97 -4.18 -14.15
C ASN A 257 -7.31 -3.88 -15.62
N CYS A 258 -6.93 -2.70 -16.13
CA CYS A 258 -7.21 -2.27 -17.50
C CYS A 258 -6.09 -2.62 -18.50
N GLY A 259 -5.04 -3.32 -18.05
CA GLY A 259 -3.92 -3.77 -18.88
C GLY A 259 -3.17 -2.61 -19.54
N MET A 260 -3.02 -1.48 -18.83
CA MET A 260 -2.30 -0.32 -19.36
C MET A 260 -0.79 -0.53 -19.25
N PRO A 261 0.01 0.02 -20.19
CA PRO A 261 1.46 -0.13 -20.15
C PRO A 261 2.01 0.43 -18.83
N TYR A 262 2.59 -0.46 -18.02
CA TYR A 262 3.22 -0.10 -16.78
C TYR A 262 4.62 0.46 -17.09
N PRO A 263 4.99 1.67 -16.65
CA PRO A 263 6.39 2.06 -16.64
C PRO A 263 7.09 1.10 -15.69
N THR A 264 7.88 0.18 -16.25
CA THR A 264 8.80 -0.63 -15.45
C THR A 264 9.76 0.35 -14.79
N SER A 265 9.49 0.68 -13.53
CA SER A 265 10.44 1.37 -12.68
C SER A 265 11.74 0.58 -12.77
N GLY A 266 12.73 1.17 -13.46
CA GLY A 266 14.07 0.65 -13.56
C GLY A 266 14.73 0.70 -12.19
N TYR A 267 14.35 -0.23 -11.31
CA TYR A 267 15.24 -0.68 -10.27
C TYR A 267 16.24 -1.62 -10.93
N PRO A 268 17.53 -1.26 -11.04
CA PRO A 268 18.54 -2.23 -11.43
C PRO A 268 18.58 -3.30 -10.34
N GLY A 269 17.92 -4.42 -10.62
CA GLY A 269 18.05 -5.62 -9.82
C GLY A 269 19.53 -5.93 -9.67
N LYS A 270 20.01 -5.90 -8.42
CA LYS A 270 21.34 -6.34 -8.02
C LYS A 270 21.72 -7.58 -8.82
N GLY A 271 22.77 -7.44 -9.61
CA GLY A 271 23.33 -8.53 -10.39
C GLY A 271 23.51 -9.76 -9.51
N ARG A 272 23.08 -10.90 -10.05
CA ARG A 272 23.54 -12.21 -9.64
C ARG A 272 25.07 -12.15 -9.56
N ARG A 273 25.63 -12.26 -8.37
CA ARG A 273 27.01 -12.73 -8.23
C ARG A 273 26.98 -14.22 -8.54
N GLN A 274 27.76 -14.58 -9.54
CA GLN A 274 28.25 -15.94 -9.79
C GLN A 274 28.95 -16.47 -8.54
#